data_AF-A0A8T7MCC0-F1
#
_entry.id   AF-A0A8T7MCC0-F1
#
_cell.length_a   1.000
_cell.length_b   1.000
_cell.length_c   1.000
_cell.angle_alpha   90.00
_cell.angle_beta   90.00
_cell.angle_gamma   90.00
#
_symmetry.space_group_name_H-M   'P 1'
#
loop_
_entity.id
_entity.type
_entity.pdbx_description
1 polymer ?
#
loop_
_entity_poly.entity_id
_entity_poly.type
_entity_poly.pdbx_seq_one_letter_code
_entity_poly.pdbx_strand_id
1 'polypeptide(L)'
;MTFTLSPIIYLILAHLIGDYVMQTEFLAKTKAHNNFILLVHATIWTLLCLITLDMLHLYQWWQLPWLLGSHIVMDWMKCHKMPAEHSLGWCLWFDQGFHLTSLFICLI
;
A
#
# COMPACT_ATOMS: atom_id res chain seq x y z
N MET A 1 2.32 -29.06 15.75
CA MET A 1 2.70 -28.46 14.45
C MET A 1 2.12 -27.06 14.42
N THR A 2 2.94 -26.04 14.68
CA THR A 2 2.52 -24.64 14.56
C THR A 2 2.51 -24.29 13.08
N PHE A 3 1.33 -24.11 12.49
CA PHE A 3 1.22 -23.60 11.13
C PHE A 3 1.63 -22.13 11.14
N THR A 4 2.88 -21.84 10.80
CA THR A 4 3.32 -20.47 10.54
C THR A 4 2.95 -20.13 9.10
N LEU A 5 2.06 -19.16 8.91
CA LEU A 5 1.77 -18.62 7.57
C LEU A 5 3.04 -17.98 7.00
N SER A 6 3.17 -17.96 5.66
CA SER A 6 4.29 -17.31 5.00
C SER A 6 4.29 -15.78 5.28
N PRO A 7 5.46 -15.12 5.47
CA PRO A 7 5.55 -13.68 5.70
C PRO A 7 4.74 -12.84 4.71
N ILE A 8 4.71 -13.23 3.43
CA ILE A 8 3.96 -12.53 2.39
C ILE A 8 2.46 -12.49 2.67
N ILE A 9 1.90 -13.51 3.32
CA ILE A 9 0.46 -13.55 3.65
C ILE A 9 0.14 -12.45 4.67
N TYR A 10 0.98 -12.28 5.69
CA TYR A 10 0.81 -11.22 6.67
C TYR A 10 0.93 -9.83 6.03
N LEU A 11 1.87 -9.64 5.10
CA LEU A 11 2.01 -8.38 4.37
C LEU A 11 0.83 -8.09 3.44
N ILE A 12 0.29 -9.10 2.76
CA ILE A 12 -0.93 -8.94 1.96
C ILE A 12 -2.10 -8.53 2.86
N LEU A 13 -2.25 -9.15 4.03
CA LEU A 13 -3.28 -8.77 5.00
C LEU A 13 -3.09 -7.33 5.50
N ALA A 14 -1.86 -6.94 5.83
CA ALA A 14 -1.53 -5.57 6.21
C ALA A 14 -1.88 -4.58 5.10
N HIS A 15 -1.57 -4.91 3.85
CA HIS A 15 -1.94 -4.08 2.71
C HIS A 15 -3.45 -3.98 2.54
N LEU A 16 -4.20 -5.09 2.63
CA LEU A 16 -5.67 -5.06 2.53
C LEU A 16 -6.28 -4.19 3.65
N ILE A 17 -5.78 -4.32 4.88
CA ILE A 17 -6.26 -3.50 5.99
C ILE A 17 -5.92 -2.03 5.76
N GLY A 18 -4.68 -1.71 5.36
CA GLY A 18 -4.23 -0.32 5.19
C GLY A 18 -4.87 0.38 3.99
N ASP A 19 -4.97 -0.30 2.85
CA ASP A 19 -5.37 0.29 1.57
C ASP A 19 -6.88 0.22 1.33
N TYR A 20 -7.57 -0.77 1.92
CA TYR A 20 -9.01 -0.94 1.78
C TYR A 20 -9.78 -0.63 3.06
N VAL A 21 -9.46 -1.30 4.18
CA VAL A 21 -10.27 -1.17 5.42
C VAL A 21 -10.10 0.20 6.06
N MET A 22 -8.87 0.69 6.14
CA MET A 22 -8.54 1.99 6.73
C MET A 22 -8.71 3.15 5.74
N GLN A 23 -8.86 2.87 4.45
CA GLN A 23 -9.18 3.88 3.44
C GLN A 23 -10.67 4.23 3.50
N THR A 24 -10.98 5.23 4.31
CA THR A 24 -12.34 5.78 4.39
C THR A 24 -12.78 6.47 3.09
N GLU A 25 -14.08 6.65 2.92
CA GLU A 25 -14.64 7.38 1.78
C GLU A 25 -14.06 8.80 1.66
N PHE A 26 -13.80 9.46 2.79
CA PHE A 26 -13.14 10.77 2.82
C PHE A 26 -11.73 10.71 2.22
N LEU A 27 -10.91 9.75 2.64
CA LEU A 27 -9.54 9.59 2.12
C LEU A 27 -9.57 9.29 0.62
N ALA A 28 -10.41 8.34 0.19
CA ALA A 28 -10.51 7.91 -1.20
C ALA A 28 -10.91 9.07 -2.14
N LYS A 29 -11.90 9.88 -1.75
CA LYS A 29 -12.39 10.99 -2.59
C LYS A 29 -11.48 12.23 -2.56
N THR A 30 -10.77 12.44 -1.45
CA THR A 30 -10.01 13.69 -1.25
C THR A 30 -8.55 13.57 -1.67
N LYS A 31 -7.96 12.37 -1.65
CA LYS A 31 -6.53 12.17 -1.98
C LYS A 31 -6.17 12.58 -3.41
N ALA A 32 -7.12 12.57 -4.33
CA ALA A 32 -6.93 13.04 -5.71
C ALA A 32 -6.78 14.57 -5.84
N HIS A 33 -7.23 15.33 -4.84
CA HIS A 33 -7.24 16.80 -4.87
C HIS A 33 -6.40 17.43 -3.75
N ASN A 34 -5.90 16.63 -2.82
CA ASN A 34 -5.09 17.11 -1.69
C ASN A 34 -3.93 16.15 -1.41
N ASN A 35 -2.72 16.58 -1.77
CA ASN A 35 -1.50 15.79 -1.60
C ASN A 35 -1.17 15.50 -0.12
N PHE A 36 -1.63 16.32 0.83
CA PHE A 36 -1.47 16.01 2.24
C PHE A 36 -2.34 14.81 2.65
N ILE A 37 -3.56 14.73 2.13
CA ILE A 37 -4.44 13.58 2.38
C ILE A 37 -3.89 12.31 1.72
N LEU A 38 -3.31 12.43 0.52
CA LEU A 38 -2.56 11.35 -0.12
C LEU A 38 -1.40 10.86 0.77
N LEU A 39 -0.60 11.78 1.31
CA LEU A 39 0.49 11.45 2.23
C LEU A 39 -0.02 10.75 3.50
N VAL A 40 -1.12 11.23 4.09
CA VAL A 40 -1.74 10.62 5.28
C VAL A 40 -2.16 9.17 4.99
N HIS A 41 -2.86 8.94 3.88
CA HIS A 41 -3.26 7.60 3.47
C HIS A 41 -2.05 6.67 3.23
N ALA A 42 -1.05 7.14 2.47
CA ALA A 42 0.17 6.37 2.23
C ALA A 42 0.94 6.07 3.53
N THR A 43 0.92 7.00 4.49
CA THR A 43 1.55 6.81 5.80
C THR A 43 0.83 5.74 6.62
N ILE A 44 -0.50 5.74 6.64
CA ILE A 44 -1.30 4.70 7.32
C ILE A 44 -0.96 3.31 6.75
N TRP A 45 -0.98 3.18 5.43
CA TRP A 45 -0.62 1.93 4.75
C TRP A 45 0.81 1.48 5.05
N THR A 46 1.76 2.42 4.95
CA THR A 46 3.19 2.15 5.20
C THR A 46 3.43 1.70 6.64
N LEU A 47 2.88 2.42 7.62
CA LEU A 47 3.06 2.08 9.03
C LEU A 47 2.53 0.69 9.35
N LEU A 48 1.38 0.31 8.78
CA LEU A 48 0.82 -1.02 9.00
C LEU A 48 1.70 -2.12 8.41
N CYS A 49 2.27 -1.90 7.21
CA CYS A 49 3.22 -2.83 6.60
C CYS A 49 4.53 -2.91 7.41
N LEU A 50 5.05 -1.78 7.90
CA LEU A 50 6.27 -1.74 8.73
C LEU A 50 6.08 -2.41 10.08
N ILE A 51 4.95 -2.16 10.76
CA ILE A 51 4.60 -2.87 12.01
C ILE A 51 4.56 -4.38 11.75
N THR A 52 3.99 -4.80 10.63
CA THR A 52 3.94 -6.23 10.26
C THR A 52 5.33 -6.78 10.00
N LEU A 53 6.21 -6.06 9.29
CA LEU A 53 7.61 -6.45 9.08
C LEU A 53 8.39 -6.53 10.40
N ASP A 54 8.19 -5.58 11.31
CA ASP A 54 8.84 -5.56 12.63
C ASP A 54 8.38 -6.73 13.52
N MET A 55 7.07 -7.01 13.55
CA MET A 55 6.49 -8.18 14.24
C MET A 55 7.02 -9.52 13.70
N LEU A 56 7.40 -9.56 12.43
CA LEU A 56 8.01 -10.73 11.80
C LEU A 56 9.54 -10.74 11.90
N HIS A 57 10.15 -9.73 12.54
CA HIS A 57 11.60 -9.53 12.63
C HIS A 57 12.30 -9.39 11.25
N LEU A 58 11.58 -8.85 10.26
CA LEU A 58 12.06 -8.61 8.89
C LEU A 58 12.26 -7.12 8.59
N TYR A 59 12.04 -6.23 9.56
CA TYR A 59 12.18 -4.79 9.36
C TYR A 59 13.62 -4.38 9.04
N GLN A 60 13.77 -3.51 8.05
CA GLN A 60 15.02 -2.86 7.62
C GLN A 60 14.76 -1.37 7.38
N TRP A 61 15.73 -0.52 7.70
CA TRP A 61 15.58 0.95 7.65
C TRP A 61 15.17 1.49 6.27
N TRP A 62 15.57 0.82 5.19
CA TRP A 62 15.28 1.23 3.81
C TRP A 62 13.84 0.93 3.38
N GLN A 63 13.14 0.03 4.09
CA GLN A 63 11.76 -0.33 3.75
C GLN A 63 10.80 0.84 3.98
N LEU A 64 11.09 1.73 4.95
CA LEU A 64 10.28 2.94 5.17
C LEU A 64 10.24 3.87 3.94
N PRO A 65 11.38 4.40 3.45
CA PRO A 65 11.34 5.26 2.26
C PRO A 65 10.88 4.51 1.00
N TRP A 66 11.13 3.20 0.91
CA TRP A 66 10.66 2.37 -0.20
C TRP A 66 9.13 2.25 -0.24
N LEU A 67 8.53 1.76 0.85
CA LEU A 67 7.08 1.54 0.94
C LEU A 67 6.33 2.87 0.83
N LEU A 68 6.76 3.91 1.56
CA LEU A 68 6.10 5.21 1.51
C LEU A 68 6.22 5.86 0.13
N GLY A 69 7.43 5.88 -0.43
CA GLY A 69 7.68 6.51 -1.72
C GLY A 69 6.94 5.79 -2.85
N SER A 70 7.01 4.46 -2.90
CA SER A 70 6.33 3.66 -3.91
C SER A 70 4.81 3.82 -3.84
N HIS A 71 4.21 3.80 -2.64
CA HIS A 71 2.77 3.99 -2.44
C HIS A 71 2.30 5.38 -2.90
N ILE A 72 3.00 6.44 -2.47
CA ILE A 72 2.68 7.82 -2.87
C ILE A 72 2.74 7.97 -4.39
N VAL A 73 3.79 7.47 -5.03
CA VAL A 73 3.97 7.58 -6.49
C VAL A 73 2.83 6.86 -7.21
N MET A 74 2.52 5.62 -6.82
CA MET A 74 1.48 4.84 -7.49
C MET A 74 0.10 5.50 -7.34
N ASP A 75 -0.29 5.84 -6.13
CA ASP A 75 -1.58 6.48 -5.89
C ASP A 75 -1.69 7.85 -6.58
N TRP A 76 -0.60 8.62 -6.60
CA TRP A 76 -0.58 9.90 -7.31
C TRP A 76 -0.78 9.70 -8.81
N MET A 77 -0.06 8.75 -9.42
CA MET A 77 -0.23 8.41 -10.84
C MET A 77 -1.66 7.92 -11.14
N LYS A 78 -2.21 7.07 -10.28
CA LYS A 78 -3.60 6.60 -10.37
C LYS A 78 -4.58 7.76 -10.38
N CYS A 79 -4.40 8.75 -9.50
CA CYS A 79 -5.31 9.89 -9.40
C CYS A 79 -5.18 10.90 -10.56
N HIS A 80 -3.98 11.05 -11.16
CA HIS A 80 -3.69 12.18 -12.06
C HIS A 80 -3.37 11.78 -13.51
N LYS A 81 -2.98 10.53 -13.77
CA LYS A 81 -2.43 10.08 -15.05
C LYS A 81 -3.16 8.89 -15.65
N MET A 82 -3.93 8.14 -14.86
CA MET A 82 -4.62 6.95 -15.33
C MET A 82 -6.11 7.27 -15.48
N PRO A 83 -6.66 7.29 -16.71
CA PRO A 83 -8.06 7.65 -16.94
C PRO A 83 -8.99 6.58 -16.33
N ALA A 84 -9.76 6.97 -15.32
CA ALA A 84 -10.81 6.14 -14.72
C ALA A 84 -12.15 6.39 -15.43
N GLU A 85 -12.23 6.16 -16.75
CA GLU A 85 -13.51 6.31 -17.49
C GLU A 85 -14.52 5.22 -17.10
N HIS A 86 -14.06 4.08 -16.57
CA HIS A 86 -14.91 3.05 -16.01
C HIS A 86 -14.34 2.57 -14.67
N SER A 87 -15.14 2.70 -13.61
CA SER A 87 -14.88 2.17 -12.28
C SER A 87 -14.54 0.68 -12.36
N LEU A 88 -13.37 0.28 -11.85
CA LEU A 88 -12.80 -1.09 -11.86
C LEU A 88 -12.08 -1.56 -13.15
N GLY A 89 -11.49 -0.66 -13.94
CA GLY A 89 -10.65 -1.06 -15.09
C GLY A 89 -9.24 -1.58 -14.72
N TRP A 90 -8.41 -1.80 -15.76
CA TRP A 90 -6.99 -2.19 -15.69
C TRP A 90 -6.12 -1.36 -14.72
N CYS A 91 -6.51 -0.11 -14.48
CA CYS A 91 -5.83 0.76 -13.53
C CYS A 91 -5.74 0.16 -12.12
N LEU A 92 -6.80 -0.52 -11.65
CA LEU A 92 -6.77 -1.17 -10.34
C LEU A 92 -5.83 -2.38 -10.34
N TRP A 93 -5.84 -3.20 -11.38
CA TRP A 93 -4.92 -4.35 -11.46
C TRP A 93 -3.47 -3.92 -11.48
N PHE A 94 -3.16 -2.85 -12.20
CA PHE A 94 -1.81 -2.28 -12.24
C PHE A 94 -1.40 -1.71 -10.88
N ASP A 95 -2.29 -0.94 -10.26
CA ASP A 95 -2.12 -0.40 -8.91
C ASP A 95 -1.84 -1.51 -7.89
N GLN A 96 -2.70 -2.52 -7.81
CA GLN A 96 -2.54 -3.62 -6.86
C GLN A 96 -1.29 -4.46 -7.16
N GLY A 97 -0.97 -4.69 -8.44
CA GLY A 97 0.26 -5.36 -8.84
C GLY A 97 1.53 -4.61 -8.37
N PHE A 98 1.51 -3.28 -8.45
CA PHE A 98 2.61 -2.45 -7.97
C PHE A 98 2.77 -2.52 -6.44
N HIS A 99 1.67 -2.45 -5.68
CA HIS A 99 1.70 -2.63 -4.23
C HIS A 99 2.26 -3.99 -3.83
N LEU A 100 1.76 -5.07 -4.44
CA LEU A 100 2.25 -6.42 -4.16
C LEU A 100 3.72 -6.59 -4.50
N THR A 101 4.18 -6.06 -5.64
CA THR A 101 5.60 -6.07 -6.01
C THR A 101 6.45 -5.33 -4.97
N SER A 102 5.96 -4.19 -4.49
CA SER A 102 6.63 -3.40 -3.46
C SER A 102 6.78 -4.18 -2.15
N LEU A 103 5.75 -4.94 -1.74
CA LEU A 103 5.81 -5.84 -0.58
C LEU A 103 6.76 -7.02 -0.78
N PHE A 104 6.76 -7.63 -1.97
CA PHE A 104 7.68 -8.73 -2.30
C PHE A 104 9.14 -8.28 -2.21
N ILE A 105 9.45 -7.06 -2.67
CA ILE A 105 10.81 -6.49 -2.56
C ILE A 105 11.25 -6.38 -1.11
N CYS A 106 10.34 -6.12 -0.16
CA CYS A 106 10.66 -6.10 1.27
C CYS A 106 11.00 -7.46 1.87
N LEU A 107 10.78 -8.57 1.15
CA LEU A 107 11.07 -9.94 1.59
C LEU A 107 12.34 -10.54 0.97
N ILE A 108 13.04 -9.78 0.11
CA ILE A 108 14.32 -10.17 -0.49
C ILE A 108 15.46 -9.58 0.35
#